data_AF-A0A4Y2HI90-F1
#
_entry.id   AF-A0A4Y2HI90-F1
#
_cell.length_a   1.000
_cell.length_b   1.000
_cell.length_c   1.000
_cell.angle_alpha   90.00
_cell.angle_beta   90.00
_cell.angle_gamma   90.00
#
_symmetry.space_group_name_H-M   'P 1'
#
loop_
_entity.id
_entity.type
_entity.pdbx_description
1 polymer ?
#
loop_
_entity_poly.entity_id
_entity_poly.type
_entity_poly.pdbx_seq_one_letter_code
_entity_poly.pdbx_strand_id
1 'polypeptide(L)'
;MFVEFTRMLGTQKIKTTPCHPISNGIVERFHRHLKSAIKAHENEKWSELIPIILLSIRTAVKEDLQSSCSELVYGTTLRLPCDMIDVSDIPPCDIEFITDLRHRM
;
A
#
# COMPACT_ATOMS: atom_id res chain seq x y z
N MET A 1 13.91 9.38 26.79
CA MET A 1 12.57 8.79 26.52
C MET A 1 12.64 7.70 25.45
N PHE A 2 12.98 7.97 24.18
CA PHE A 2 12.99 6.92 23.14
C PHE A 2 14.05 5.81 23.33
N VAL A 3 15.24 6.14 23.85
CA VAL A 3 16.31 5.15 24.10
C VAL A 3 15.89 4.11 25.14
N GLU A 4 15.29 4.57 26.25
CA GLU A 4 14.77 3.66 27.28
C GLU A 4 13.64 2.79 26.75
N PHE A 5 12.75 3.34 25.91
CA PHE A 5 11.70 2.57 25.27
C PHE A 5 12.27 1.45 24.37
N THR A 6 13.26 1.76 23.52
CA THR A 6 13.91 0.73 22.69
C THR A 6 14.63 -0.32 23.54
N ARG A 7 15.21 0.08 24.68
CA ARG A 7 15.85 -0.84 25.62
C ARG A 7 14.83 -1.77 26.28
N MET A 8 13.67 -1.25 26.69
CA MET A 8 12.59 -2.05 27.27
C MET A 8 12.02 -3.08 26.29
N LEU A 9 11.93 -2.74 25.00
CA LEU A 9 11.45 -3.66 23.96
C LEU A 9 12.53 -4.60 23.40
N GLY A 10 13.79 -4.49 23.86
CA GLY A 10 14.91 -5.26 23.32
C GLY A 10 15.26 -4.91 21.86
N THR A 11 14.84 -3.74 21.38
CA THR A 11 15.08 -3.30 20.00
C THR A 11 16.39 -2.54 19.87
N GLN A 12 17.18 -2.86 18.84
CA GLN A 12 18.38 -2.10 18.49
C GLN A 12 18.02 -0.91 17.60
N LYS A 13 18.34 0.31 18.06
CA LYS A 13 18.17 1.53 17.25
C LYS A 13 19.32 1.67 16.26
N ILE A 14 19.02 1.61 14.97
CA ILE A 14 19.96 1.92 13.89
C ILE A 14 19.79 3.40 13.50
N LYS A 15 20.89 4.14 13.38
CA LYS A 15 20.90 5.51 12.88
C LYS A 15 21.44 5.54 11.46
N THR A 16 20.69 6.15 10.55
CA THR A 16 21.17 6.43 9.19
C THR A 16 22.07 7.64 9.21
N THR A 17 23.09 7.65 8.34
CA THR A 17 23.94 8.84 8.14
C THR A 17 23.11 10.01 7.60
N PRO A 18 23.34 11.25 8.08
CA PRO A 18 22.68 12.43 7.53
C PRO A 18 22.95 12.56 6.04
N CYS A 19 21.96 13.03 5.28
CA CYS A 19 22.07 13.32 3.85
C CYS A 19 22.55 12.16 2.97
N HIS A 20 22.32 10.90 3.38
CA HIS A 20 22.59 9.71 2.56
C HIS A 20 21.29 8.97 2.19
N PRO A 21 20.66 9.29 1.04
CA PRO A 21 19.34 8.77 0.66
C PRO A 21 19.29 7.24 0.53
N ILE A 22 20.44 6.61 0.26
CA ILE A 22 20.55 5.15 0.11
C ILE A 22 20.28 4.45 1.45
N SER A 23 20.70 5.05 2.57
CA SER A 23 20.56 4.48 3.92
C SER A 23 19.11 4.20 4.33
N ASN A 24 18.13 4.92 3.75
CA ASN A 24 16.71 4.77 4.06
C ASN A 24 15.82 4.65 2.82
N GLY A 25 16.42 4.31 1.66
CA GLY A 25 15.77 4.46 0.36
C GLY A 25 14.51 3.62 0.19
N ILE A 26 14.41 2.45 0.83
CA ILE A 26 13.21 1.60 0.77
C ILE A 26 12.02 2.27 1.47
N VAL A 27 12.24 2.79 2.68
CA VAL A 27 11.21 3.49 3.45
C VAL A 27 10.80 4.79 2.77
N GLU A 28 11.76 5.53 2.21
CA GLU A 28 11.47 6.75 1.46
C GLU A 28 10.65 6.49 0.19
N ARG A 29 10.97 5.42 -0.57
CA ARG A 29 10.17 4.97 -1.72
C ARG A 29 8.76 4.59 -1.30
N PHE A 30 8.62 3.83 -0.22
CA PHE A 30 7.31 3.48 0.33
C PHE A 30 6.50 4.72 0.73
N HIS A 31 7.12 5.68 1.42
CA HIS A 31 6.44 6.93 1.78
C HIS A 31 5.99 7.74 0.57
N ARG A 32 6.76 7.77 -0.53
CA ARG A 32 6.32 8.42 -1.77
C ARG A 32 5.07 7.74 -2.32
N HIS A 33 5.06 6.42 -2.39
CA HIS A 33 3.91 5.65 -2.86
C HIS A 33 2.67 5.88 -1.98
N LEU A 34 2.83 5.82 -0.65
CA LEU A 34 1.76 6.09 0.31
C LEU A 34 1.18 7.50 0.15
N LYS A 35 2.04 8.51 0.01
CA LYS A 35 1.59 9.89 -0.20
C LYS A 35 0.83 10.06 -1.51
N SER A 36 1.27 9.41 -2.59
CA SER A 36 0.56 9.43 -3.87
C SER A 36 -0.82 8.81 -3.75
N ALA A 37 -0.94 7.65 -3.10
CA ALA A 37 -2.23 7.00 -2.86
C ALA A 37 -3.17 7.88 -2.03
N ILE A 38 -2.66 8.50 -0.95
CA ILE A 38 -3.45 9.45 -0.14
C ILE A 38 -3.94 10.63 -0.98
N LYS A 39 -3.07 11.23 -1.80
CA LYS A 39 -3.44 12.37 -2.66
C LYS A 39 -4.51 12.00 -3.68
N ALA A 40 -4.50 10.78 -4.20
CA ALA A 40 -5.47 10.32 -5.19
C ALA A 40 -6.91 10.27 -4.67
N HIS A 41 -7.12 10.24 -3.35
CA HIS A 41 -8.46 10.19 -2.76
C HIS A 41 -9.09 11.57 -2.53
N GLU A 42 -8.38 12.69 -2.77
CA GLU A 42 -8.86 14.09 -2.68
C GLU A 42 -9.83 14.38 -1.51
N ASN A 43 -9.59 13.79 -0.33
CA ASN A 43 -10.51 13.83 0.81
C ASN A 43 -9.86 14.46 2.05
N GLU A 44 -10.54 15.43 2.68
CA GLU A 44 -10.10 16.06 3.93
C GLU A 44 -10.01 15.06 5.10
N LYS A 45 -10.78 13.97 5.05
CA LYS A 45 -10.76 12.85 6.00
C LYS A 45 -9.86 11.70 5.56
N TRP A 46 -8.75 12.02 4.89
CA TRP A 46 -7.78 11.01 4.42
C TRP A 46 -7.29 10.04 5.50
N SER A 47 -7.30 10.45 6.78
CA SER A 47 -6.95 9.59 7.91
C SER A 47 -7.88 8.40 8.06
N GLU A 48 -9.18 8.56 7.78
CA GLU A 48 -10.18 7.48 7.79
C GLU A 48 -9.94 6.48 6.64
N LEU A 49 -9.27 6.92 5.57
CA LEU A 49 -8.94 6.09 4.41
C LEU A 49 -7.58 5.37 4.55
N ILE A 50 -6.76 5.69 5.56
CA ILE A 50 -5.47 5.02 5.77
C ILE A 50 -5.59 3.50 5.83
N PRO A 51 -6.57 2.88 6.53
CA PRO A 51 -6.67 1.43 6.58
C PRO A 51 -6.86 0.79 5.21
N ILE A 52 -7.71 1.37 4.35
CA ILE A 52 -7.98 0.85 3.01
C ILE A 52 -6.81 1.10 2.05
N ILE A 53 -6.16 2.26 2.14
CA ILE A 53 -4.94 2.58 1.37
C ILE A 53 -3.80 1.63 1.72
N LEU A 54 -3.59 1.36 3.01
CA LEU A 54 -2.53 0.44 3.41
C LEU A 54 -2.88 -1.01 3.07
N LEU A 55 -4.16 -1.39 3.07
CA LEU A 55 -4.59 -2.70 2.60
C LEU A 55 -4.24 -2.87 1.12
N SER A 56 -4.64 -1.92 0.26
CA SER A 56 -4.36 -1.99 -1.18
C SER A 56 -2.87 -2.06 -1.49
N ILE A 57 -2.03 -1.26 -0.80
CA ILE A 57 -0.58 -1.30 -0.98
C ILE A 57 0.02 -2.65 -0.56
N ARG A 58 -0.53 -3.30 0.48
CA ARG A 58 -0.01 -4.59 0.97
C ARG A 58 -0.42 -5.77 0.09
N THR A 59 -1.61 -5.73 -0.51
CA THR A 59 -2.14 -6.80 -1.36
C THR A 59 -1.78 -6.63 -2.83
N ALA A 60 -1.32 -5.45 -3.26
CA ALA A 60 -0.79 -5.26 -4.60
C ALA A 60 0.42 -6.17 -4.85
N VAL A 61 0.38 -6.93 -5.94
CA VAL A 61 1.51 -7.74 -6.40
C VAL A 61 2.62 -6.82 -6.86
N LYS A 62 3.82 -7.08 -6.37
CA LYS A 62 5.03 -6.39 -6.78
C LYS A 62 5.75 -7.19 -7.85
N GLU A 63 5.91 -6.61 -9.04
CA GLU A 63 6.53 -7.28 -10.19
C GLU A 63 7.97 -7.72 -9.90
N ASP A 64 8.74 -6.94 -9.14
CA ASP A 64 10.11 -7.29 -8.75
C ASP A 64 10.17 -8.49 -7.80
N LEU A 65 9.11 -8.71 -7.01
CA LEU A 65 9.01 -9.81 -6.05
C LEU A 65 8.17 -10.99 -6.57
N GLN A 66 7.42 -10.80 -7.66
CA GLN A 66 6.38 -11.73 -8.15
C GLN A 66 5.41 -12.17 -7.04
N SER A 67 5.18 -11.32 -6.03
CA SER A 67 4.37 -11.61 -4.84
C SER A 67 3.87 -10.31 -4.21
N SER A 68 2.79 -10.37 -3.43
CA SER A 68 2.34 -9.25 -2.58
C SER A 68 3.08 -9.23 -1.23
N CYS A 69 3.14 -8.07 -0.57
CA CYS A 69 3.69 -7.97 0.80
C CYS A 69 2.89 -8.80 1.80
N SER A 70 1.57 -8.87 1.64
CA SER A 70 0.71 -9.70 2.48
C SER A 70 0.98 -11.20 2.32
N GLU A 71 1.20 -11.68 1.09
CA GLU A 71 1.58 -13.08 0.87
C GLU A 71 2.91 -13.42 1.54
N LEU A 72 3.91 -12.55 1.42
CA LEU A 72 5.21 -12.82 2.03
C LEU A 72 5.15 -12.89 3.55
N VAL A 73 4.22 -12.15 4.18
CA VAL A 73 4.05 -12.14 5.64
C VAL A 73 3.19 -13.30 6.12
N TYR A 74 2.09 -13.60 5.42
CA TYR A 74 1.09 -14.58 5.87
C TYR A 74 1.20 -15.96 5.20
N GLY A 75 2.02 -16.09 4.15
CA GLY A 75 2.14 -17.30 3.34
C GLY A 75 0.93 -17.59 2.44
N THR A 76 -0.03 -16.68 2.35
CA THR A 76 -1.26 -16.83 1.55
C THR A 76 -1.79 -15.48 1.09
N THR A 77 -2.54 -15.49 -0.01
CA THR A 77 -3.30 -14.33 -0.49
C THR A 77 -4.42 -13.98 0.50
N LEU A 78 -4.58 -12.69 0.80
CA LEU A 78 -5.70 -12.20 1.61
C LEU A 78 -6.98 -12.14 0.77
N ARG A 79 -8.12 -12.50 1.36
CA ARG A 79 -9.44 -12.25 0.78
C ARG A 79 -9.79 -10.76 0.92
N LEU A 80 -9.97 -10.08 -0.20
CA LEU A 80 -10.36 -8.68 -0.27
C LEU A 80 -11.89 -8.54 -0.33
N PRO A 81 -12.44 -7.36 0.05
CA PRO A 81 -13.86 -7.08 -0.11
C PRO A 81 -14.36 -7.30 -1.55
N CYS A 82 -13.54 -6.96 -2.56
CA CYS A 82 -13.87 -7.21 -3.97
C CYS A 82 -14.03 -8.69 -4.30
N ASP A 83 -13.34 -9.58 -3.60
CA ASP A 83 -13.44 -11.03 -3.84
C ASP A 83 -14.73 -11.62 -3.27
N MET A 84 -15.48 -10.85 -2.46
CA MET A 84 -16.73 -11.26 -1.83
C MET A 84 -17.97 -10.90 -2.65
N ILE A 85 -17.81 -10.13 -3.73
CA ILE A 85 -18.90 -9.75 -4.63
C ILE A 85 -19.19 -10.93 -5.56
N ASP A 86 -20.46 -11.33 -5.66
CA ASP A 86 -20.87 -12.40 -6.58
C ASP A 86 -20.94 -11.85 -8.02
N VAL A 87 -20.54 -12.67 -8.99
CA VAL A 87 -20.46 -12.28 -10.41
C VAL A 87 -21.84 -11.92 -10.98
N SER A 88 -22.91 -12.45 -10.37
CA SER A 88 -24.29 -12.12 -10.72
C SER A 88 -24.68 -10.67 -10.41
N ASP A 89 -23.99 -10.02 -9.46
CA ASP A 89 -24.27 -8.65 -9.04
C ASP A 89 -23.45 -7.61 -9.82
N ILE A 90 -22.55 -8.07 -10.70
CA ILE A 90 -21.72 -7.20 -11.52
C ILE A 90 -22.49 -6.88 -12.80
N PRO A 91 -22.93 -5.62 -13.03
CA PRO A 91 -23.55 -5.25 -14.29
C PRO A 91 -22.57 -5.54 -15.45
N PRO A 92 -23.07 -5.95 -16.63
CA PRO A 92 -22.23 -6.26 -17.77
C PRO A 92 -21.26 -5.11 -18.03
N CYS A 93 -19.97 -5.44 -18.17
CA CYS A 93 -18.90 -4.46 -18.31
C CYS A 93 -19.22 -3.54 -19.49
N ASP A 94 -19.46 -2.26 -19.19
CA ASP A 94 -19.86 -1.30 -20.20
C ASP A 94 -18.66 -1.04 -21.12
N ILE A 95 -18.74 -1.49 -22.37
CA ILE A 95 -17.66 -1.34 -23.36
C ILE A 95 -17.31 0.14 -23.54
N GLU A 96 -18.28 1.04 -23.33
CA GLU A 96 -18.07 2.49 -23.31
C GLU A 96 -17.12 2.94 -22.19
N PHE A 97 -17.21 2.36 -20.99
CA PHE A 97 -16.32 2.70 -19.88
C PHE A 97 -14.87 2.31 -20.17
N ILE A 98 -14.62 1.12 -20.72
CA ILE A 98 -13.26 0.70 -21.12
C ILE A 98 -12.71 1.63 -22.21
N THR A 99 -13.56 2.05 -23.13
CA THR A 99 -13.17 2.92 -24.24
C THR A 99 -12.83 4.34 -23.75
N ASP A 100 -13.62 4.91 -22.83
CA ASP A 100 -13.33 6.21 -22.20
C ASP A 100 -12.06 6.15 -21.33
N LEU A 101 -11.86 5.06 -20.57
CA LEU A 101 -10.67 4.89 -19.75
C LEU A 101 -9.38 4.81 -20.58
N ARG A 102 -9.43 4.10 -21.73
CA ARG A 102 -8.33 4.04 -22.69
C ARG A 102 -8.04 5.36 -23.38
N HIS A 103 -9.05 6.23 -23.52
CA HIS A 103 -8.88 7.55 -24.12
C HIS A 103 -8.28 8.56 -23.12
N ARG A 104 -8.48 8.34 -21.82
CA ARG A 104 -8.00 9.20 -20.73
C ARG A 104 -6.64 8.82 -20.15
N MET A 105 -6.14 7.62 -20.44
CA MET A 105 -4.75 7.22 -20.20
C MET A 105 -3.85 7.61 -21.37
#